data_AF-A0A2H3T651-F1
#
_entry.id   AF-A0A2H3T651-F1
#
_cell.length_a   1.000
_cell.length_b   1.000
_cell.length_c   1.000
_cell.angle_alpha   90.00
_cell.angle_beta   90.00
_cell.angle_gamma   90.00
#
_symmetry.space_group_name_H-M   'P 1'
#
loop_
_entity.id
_entity.type
_entity.pdbx_description
1 polymer ?
#
loop_
_entity_poly.entity_id
_entity_poly.type
_entity_poly.pdbx_seq_one_letter_code
_entity_poly.pdbx_strand_id
1 'polypeptide(L)'
;MPTDMESTESRGLPYDVLFEDASQDYTTPLPTPNDIESREIIPDREWGANVVKIQQRFIMKFGRDVRPIEANNMLYVAKHTTKPVTRVYAIYQRKEDKKTITYILMEYILGKSLMGLWSDIDPTPQDFNCPYSSHIFRSASAIETP
;
A
#
# COMPACT_ATOMS: atom_id res chain seq x y z
N MET A 1 -6.95 15.85 -50.83
CA MET A 1 -6.55 16.52 -49.56
C MET A 1 -7.43 17.73 -49.34
N PRO A 2 -7.78 18.13 -48.11
CA PRO A 2 -7.59 17.50 -46.79
C PRO A 2 -8.99 17.12 -46.20
N THR A 3 -9.20 16.51 -45.05
CA THR A 3 -8.46 16.47 -43.78
C THR A 3 -8.89 15.18 -43.08
N ASP A 4 -7.95 14.30 -42.77
CA ASP A 4 -8.19 13.23 -41.82
C ASP A 4 -8.51 13.89 -40.49
N MET A 5 -9.75 13.72 -40.03
CA MET A 5 -10.13 14.06 -38.67
C MET A 5 -9.41 13.07 -37.77
N GLU A 6 -8.29 13.51 -37.23
CA GLU A 6 -7.61 12.87 -36.11
C GLU A 6 -8.57 12.88 -34.93
N SER A 7 -9.36 11.81 -34.85
CA SER A 7 -10.11 11.43 -33.67
C SER A 7 -9.09 11.28 -32.56
N THR A 8 -9.01 12.32 -31.73
CA THR A 8 -8.25 12.32 -30.48
C THR A 8 -8.91 11.26 -29.61
N GLU A 9 -8.45 10.01 -29.72
CA GLU A 9 -8.70 9.01 -28.70
C GLU A 9 -8.21 9.63 -27.40
N SER A 10 -9.16 10.02 -26.55
CA SER A 10 -8.90 10.14 -25.13
C SER A 10 -8.44 8.76 -24.67
N ARG A 11 -7.14 8.49 -24.79
CA ARG A 11 -6.52 7.32 -24.18
C ARG A 11 -6.65 7.54 -22.69
N GLY A 12 -7.72 6.99 -22.12
CA GLY A 12 -7.90 6.89 -20.68
C GLY A 12 -6.62 6.32 -20.06
N LEU A 13 -6.42 6.61 -18.77
CA LEU A 13 -5.27 6.09 -18.02
C LEU A 13 -5.14 4.57 -18.26
N PRO A 14 -3.92 4.03 -18.36
CA PRO A 14 -3.72 2.59 -18.58
C PRO A 14 -4.11 1.73 -17.36
N TYR A 15 -4.72 2.33 -16.34
CA TYR A 15 -5.18 1.73 -15.10
C TYR A 15 -6.44 2.45 -14.60
N ASP A 16 -7.27 1.73 -13.88
CA ASP A 16 -8.44 2.23 -13.16
C ASP A 16 -8.02 2.75 -11.78
N VAL A 17 -8.59 3.87 -11.34
CA VAL A 17 -8.42 4.41 -9.98
C VAL A 17 -9.63 4.00 -9.15
N LEU A 18 -9.42 3.12 -8.17
CA LEU A 18 -10.49 2.64 -7.29
C LEU A 18 -10.65 3.50 -6.04
N PHE A 19 -9.57 4.11 -5.60
CA PHE A 19 -9.52 5.00 -4.44
C PHE A 19 -8.37 5.97 -4.60
N GLU A 20 -8.58 7.23 -4.21
CA GLU A 20 -7.55 8.24 -4.04
C GLU A 20 -7.90 9.09 -2.81
N ASP A 21 -6.93 9.32 -1.94
CA ASP A 21 -7.10 10.16 -0.75
C ASP A 21 -7.10 11.64 -1.14
N ALA A 22 -8.29 12.22 -1.24
CA ALA A 22 -8.50 13.63 -1.55
C ALA A 22 -7.94 14.61 -0.49
N SER A 23 -7.55 14.12 0.69
CA SER A 23 -6.91 14.95 1.72
C SER A 23 -5.41 15.13 1.50
N GLN A 24 -4.84 14.50 0.47
CA GLN A 24 -3.42 14.66 0.16
C GLN A 24 -3.10 16.08 -0.34
N ASP A 25 -1.99 16.59 0.18
CA ASP A 25 -1.37 17.81 -0.31
C ASP A 25 -0.78 17.55 -1.69
N TYR A 26 -1.47 18.01 -2.73
CA TYR A 26 -1.13 17.84 -4.15
C TYR A 26 0.14 18.59 -4.59
N THR A 27 0.86 19.27 -3.67
CA THR A 27 2.19 19.82 -3.96
C THR A 27 3.19 18.73 -4.42
N THR A 28 2.94 17.46 -4.06
CA THR A 28 3.63 16.31 -4.66
C THR A 28 2.60 15.37 -5.29
N PRO A 29 2.65 15.10 -6.61
CA PRO A 29 1.72 14.18 -7.24
C PRO A 29 1.91 12.77 -6.68
N LEU A 30 0.79 12.05 -6.51
CA LEU A 30 0.81 10.68 -6.04
C LEU A 30 1.48 9.78 -7.10
N PRO A 31 2.38 8.88 -6.68
CA PRO A 31 2.89 7.87 -7.58
C PRO A 31 1.80 7.00 -8.17
N THR A 32 2.01 6.62 -9.42
CA THR A 32 1.12 5.83 -10.25
C THR A 32 1.78 4.51 -10.61
N PRO A 33 1.04 3.54 -11.17
CA PRO A 33 1.62 2.29 -11.66
C PRO A 33 2.78 2.49 -12.67
N ASN A 34 2.78 3.59 -13.43
CA ASN A 34 3.84 3.91 -14.40
C ASN A 34 5.17 4.29 -13.73
N ASP A 35 5.14 4.74 -12.47
CA ASP A 35 6.34 5.17 -11.73
C ASP A 35 7.19 4.01 -11.20
N ILE A 36 6.70 2.77 -11.34
CA ILE A 36 7.37 1.55 -10.86
C ILE A 36 8.41 1.05 -11.86
N GLU A 37 8.19 1.25 -13.16
CA GLU A 37 9.01 0.66 -14.23
C GLU A 37 10.48 1.13 -14.19
N SER A 38 10.77 2.24 -13.47
CA SER A 38 12.11 2.83 -13.33
C SER A 38 12.81 2.56 -11.99
N ARG A 39 12.23 1.73 -11.10
CA ARG A 39 12.66 1.65 -9.69
C ARG A 39 13.13 0.26 -9.26
N GLU A 40 13.95 0.25 -8.20
CA GLU A 40 14.41 -0.96 -7.53
C GLU A 40 13.23 -1.67 -6.84
N ILE A 41 12.76 -2.74 -7.48
CA ILE A 41 11.77 -3.65 -6.89
C ILE A 41 12.47 -4.37 -5.75
N ILE A 42 11.87 -4.38 -4.55
CA ILE A 42 12.28 -5.27 -3.47
C ILE A 42 11.59 -6.60 -3.76
N PRO A 43 12.28 -7.60 -4.31
CA PRO A 43 11.64 -8.85 -4.67
C PRO A 43 11.34 -9.60 -3.37
N ASP A 44 10.06 -9.70 -3.02
CA ASP A 44 9.64 -10.74 -2.09
C ASP A 44 9.57 -12.05 -2.90
N ARG A 45 10.48 -12.98 -2.62
CA ARG A 45 10.72 -14.15 -3.48
C ARG A 45 9.63 -15.21 -3.40
N GLU A 46 8.63 -15.06 -2.53
CA GLU A 46 7.75 -16.19 -2.22
C GLU A 46 6.30 -16.10 -2.70
N TRP A 47 5.73 -14.94 -3.01
CA TRP A 47 4.28 -14.86 -3.32
C TRP A 47 4.03 -13.74 -4.35
N GLY A 48 2.94 -13.81 -5.14
CA GLY A 48 2.66 -12.95 -6.29
C GLY A 48 2.36 -11.47 -6.01
N ALA A 49 3.03 -10.90 -5.00
CA ALA A 49 3.05 -9.52 -4.58
C ALA A 49 4.50 -9.00 -4.55
N ASN A 50 4.72 -7.86 -5.18
CA ASN A 50 5.97 -7.11 -5.16
C ASN A 50 5.78 -5.85 -4.31
N VAL A 51 6.88 -5.36 -3.74
CA VAL A 51 6.90 -4.10 -3.00
C VAL A 51 8.01 -3.23 -3.56
N VAL A 52 7.68 -1.98 -3.89
CA VAL A 52 8.65 -0.99 -4.35
C VAL A 52 8.59 0.22 -3.44
N LYS A 53 9.77 0.69 -3.02
CA LYS A 53 9.88 1.96 -2.32
C LYS A 53 9.89 3.09 -3.34
N ILE A 54 8.99 4.03 -3.17
CA ILE A 54 8.82 5.17 -4.06
C ILE A 54 9.11 6.45 -3.28
N GLN A 55 10.19 7.12 -3.66
CA GLN A 55 10.71 8.31 -2.95
C GLN A 55 11.00 7.97 -1.47
N GLN A 56 11.05 8.98 -0.60
CA GLN A 56 11.29 8.78 0.84
C GLN A 56 10.00 8.59 1.65
N ARG A 57 8.81 8.67 1.02
CA ARG A 57 7.51 8.71 1.71
C ARG A 57 6.53 7.61 1.30
N PHE A 58 6.73 6.95 0.16
CA PHE A 58 5.76 6.00 -0.36
C PHE A 58 6.32 4.58 -0.50
N ILE A 59 5.44 3.61 -0.29
CA ILE A 59 5.58 2.24 -0.75
C ILE A 59 4.43 1.95 -1.71
N MET A 60 4.72 1.22 -2.79
CA MET A 60 3.68 0.59 -3.58
C MET A 60 3.79 -0.92 -3.48
N LYS A 61 2.73 -1.55 -2.97
CA LYS A 61 2.54 -3.00 -3.02
C LYS A 61 1.72 -3.32 -4.27
N PHE A 62 2.17 -4.26 -5.09
CA PHE A 62 1.46 -4.59 -6.32
C PHE A 62 1.61 -6.04 -6.74
N GLY A 63 0.61 -6.59 -7.42
CA GLY A 63 0.70 -7.97 -7.90
C GLY A 63 -0.64 -8.56 -8.29
N ARG A 64 -0.58 -9.83 -8.70
CA ARG A 64 -1.75 -10.62 -9.14
C ARG A 64 -2.58 -11.11 -7.95
N ASP A 65 -1.90 -11.40 -6.85
CA ASP A 65 -2.53 -11.92 -5.63
C ASP A 65 -2.88 -10.79 -4.65
N VAL A 66 -2.49 -9.55 -4.96
CA VAL A 66 -2.85 -8.36 -4.19
C VAL A 66 -4.30 -8.01 -4.49
N ARG A 67 -5.11 -7.89 -3.43
CA ARG A 67 -6.54 -7.60 -3.55
C ARG A 67 -6.88 -6.23 -2.95
N PRO A 68 -7.81 -5.46 -3.56
CA PRO A 68 -8.24 -4.17 -2.99
C PRO A 68 -8.75 -4.26 -1.54
N ILE A 69 -9.24 -5.43 -1.11
CA ILE A 69 -9.68 -5.67 0.27
C ILE A 69 -8.57 -5.42 1.30
N GLU A 70 -7.30 -5.60 0.95
CA GLU A 70 -6.18 -5.32 1.85
C GLU A 70 -6.14 -3.82 2.22
N ALA A 71 -6.28 -2.96 1.21
CA ALA A 71 -6.33 -1.51 1.41
C ALA A 71 -7.62 -1.07 2.10
N ASN A 72 -8.77 -1.65 1.72
CA ASN A 72 -10.05 -1.36 2.37
C ASN A 72 -10.02 -1.70 3.86
N ASN A 73 -9.39 -2.82 4.24
CA ASN A 73 -9.21 -3.20 5.64
C ASN A 73 -8.31 -2.20 6.37
N MET A 74 -7.22 -1.74 5.75
CA MET A 74 -6.36 -0.69 6.34
C MET A 74 -7.12 0.62 6.54
N LEU A 75 -7.90 1.07 5.55
CA LEU A 75 -8.75 2.25 5.64
C LEU A 75 -9.80 2.11 6.74
N TYR A 76 -10.40 0.92 6.86
CA TYR A 76 -11.37 0.63 7.90
C TYR A 76 -10.75 0.66 9.29
N VAL A 77 -9.60 -0.01 9.48
CA VAL A 77 -8.86 0.00 10.75
C VAL A 77 -8.45 1.42 11.13
N ALA A 78 -7.95 2.22 10.18
CA ALA A 78 -7.55 3.62 10.42
C ALA A 78 -8.68 4.49 10.96
N LYS A 79 -9.94 4.21 10.57
CA LYS A 79 -11.12 4.94 11.06
C LYS A 79 -11.53 4.55 12.49
N HIS A 80 -11.16 3.35 12.94
CA HIS A 80 -11.66 2.75 14.19
C HIS A 80 -10.58 2.54 15.26
N THR A 81 -9.38 3.05 15.04
CA THR A 81 -8.28 2.95 16.01
C THR A 81 -7.62 4.29 16.25
N THR A 82 -7.16 4.50 17.48
CA THR A 82 -6.30 5.63 17.85
C THR A 82 -4.83 5.32 17.61
N LYS A 83 -4.49 4.07 17.29
CA LYS A 83 -3.11 3.67 17.00
C LYS A 83 -2.69 4.15 15.61
N PRO A 84 -1.44 4.63 15.45
CA PRO A 84 -0.94 4.98 14.14
C PRO A 84 -0.90 3.73 13.26
N VAL A 85 -1.60 3.80 12.13
CA VAL A 85 -1.57 2.77 11.08
C VAL A 85 -1.08 3.39 9.78
N THR A 86 -0.51 2.56 8.91
CA THR A 86 -0.05 2.98 7.61
C THR A 86 -1.18 3.64 6.82
N ARG A 87 -0.96 4.86 6.35
CA ARG A 87 -1.92 5.55 5.49
C ARG A 87 -1.95 4.92 4.10
N VAL A 88 -3.15 4.72 3.56
CA VAL A 88 -3.37 4.35 2.16
C VAL A 88 -3.67 5.63 1.39
N TYR A 89 -2.91 5.87 0.32
CA TYR A 89 -3.07 7.08 -0.51
C TYR A 89 -3.88 6.80 -1.76
N ALA A 90 -3.69 5.64 -2.39
CA ALA A 90 -4.42 5.29 -3.60
C ALA A 90 -4.49 3.76 -3.82
N ILE A 91 -5.52 3.35 -4.55
CA ILE A 91 -5.69 1.98 -5.05
C ILE A 91 -5.89 2.06 -6.57
N TYR A 92 -5.03 1.38 -7.31
CA TYR A 92 -5.11 1.30 -8.77
C TYR A 92 -5.29 -0.14 -9.24
N GLN A 93 -5.88 -0.34 -10.42
CA GLN A 93 -5.92 -1.62 -11.11
C GLN A 93 -5.53 -1.50 -12.57
N ARG A 94 -4.61 -2.35 -13.02
CA ARG A 94 -4.25 -2.48 -14.44
C ARG A 94 -4.72 -3.83 -14.96
N LYS A 95 -5.35 -3.84 -16.13
CA LYS A 95 -5.61 -5.09 -16.86
C LYS A 95 -4.38 -5.44 -17.69
N GLU A 96 -3.81 -6.60 -17.42
CA GLU A 96 -2.73 -7.20 -18.20
C GLU A 96 -3.24 -8.54 -18.77
N ASP A 97 -3.45 -8.58 -20.09
CA ASP A 97 -4.05 -9.70 -20.81
C ASP A 97 -5.41 -10.14 -20.21
N LYS A 98 -5.39 -11.23 -19.43
CA LYS A 98 -6.56 -11.85 -18.76
C LYS A 98 -6.49 -11.73 -17.24
N LYS A 99 -5.54 -10.96 -16.72
CA LYS A 99 -5.31 -10.81 -15.29
C LYS A 99 -5.40 -9.35 -14.89
N THR A 100 -5.81 -9.12 -13.65
CA THR A 100 -5.81 -7.79 -13.05
C THR A 100 -4.64 -7.70 -12.09
N ILE A 101 -3.81 -6.68 -12.26
CA ILE A 101 -2.78 -6.32 -11.29
C ILE A 101 -3.33 -5.21 -10.42
N THR A 102 -3.35 -5.43 -9.11
CA THR A 102 -3.74 -4.40 -8.14
C THR A 102 -2.49 -3.71 -7.62
N TYR A 103 -2.57 -2.40 -7.43
CA TYR A 103 -1.53 -1.57 -6.85
C TYR A 103 -2.12 -0.82 -5.65
N ILE A 104 -1.44 -0.89 -4.52
CA ILE A 104 -1.80 -0.19 -3.29
C ILE A 104 -0.65 0.75 -2.96
N LEU A 105 -0.90 2.05 -3.11
CA LEU A 105 0.03 3.10 -2.71
C LEU A 105 -0.22 3.44 -1.24
N MET A 106 0.82 3.34 -0.43
CA MET A 106 0.73 3.53 1.01
C MET A 106 1.97 4.24 1.57
N GLU A 107 1.86 4.69 2.81
CA GLU A 107 2.93 5.35 3.55
C GLU A 107 4.13 4.44 3.78
N TYR A 108 5.32 4.96 3.50
CA TYR A 108 6.57 4.38 3.93
C TYR A 108 6.85 4.76 5.38
N ILE A 109 6.80 3.79 6.27
CA ILE A 109 7.20 3.99 7.66
C ILE A 109 8.67 3.59 7.78
N LEU A 110 9.53 4.56 8.15
CA LEU A 110 10.92 4.29 8.45
C LEU A 110 11.02 3.50 9.76
N GLY A 111 11.49 2.27 9.70
CA GLY A 111 11.67 1.44 10.88
C GLY A 111 12.45 0.16 10.59
N LYS A 112 12.96 -0.47 11.65
CA LYS A 112 13.48 -1.83 11.58
C LYS A 112 12.30 -2.80 11.62
N SER A 113 12.37 -3.89 10.85
CA SER A 113 11.39 -4.95 10.98
C SER A 113 11.42 -5.50 12.41
N LEU A 114 10.26 -5.90 12.94
CA LEU A 114 10.20 -6.47 14.27
C LEU A 114 11.13 -7.68 14.36
N MET A 115 11.17 -8.54 13.32
CA MET A 115 12.12 -9.66 13.15
C MET A 115 13.57 -9.27 13.44
N GLY A 116 14.02 -8.13 12.91
CA GLY A 116 15.38 -7.64 13.12
C GLY A 116 15.63 -7.03 14.50
N LEU A 117 14.57 -6.64 15.22
CA LEU A 117 14.64 -6.20 16.61
C LEU A 117 14.55 -7.37 17.60
N TRP A 118 13.91 -8.48 17.24
CA TRP A 118 13.79 -9.64 18.14
C TRP A 118 15.14 -10.23 18.53
N SER A 119 16.16 -10.16 17.66
CA SER A 119 17.52 -10.61 17.97
C SER A 119 18.23 -9.72 18.99
N ASP A 120 17.78 -8.47 19.15
CA ASP A 120 18.35 -7.46 20.05
C ASP A 120 17.55 -7.36 21.37
N ILE A 121 16.46 -8.12 21.53
CA ILE A 121 15.67 -8.17 22.77
C ILE A 121 16.35 -9.13 23.75
N ASP A 122 16.96 -8.57 24.79
CA ASP A 122 17.58 -9.30 25.89
C ASP A 122 16.51 -10.14 26.63
N PRO A 123 16.69 -11.47 26.83
CA PRO A 123 15.69 -12.34 27.44
C PRO A 123 15.57 -12.20 28.96
N THR A 124 15.95 -11.06 29.54
CA THR A 124 15.83 -10.86 30.99
C THR A 124 14.35 -10.84 31.40
N PRO A 125 13.94 -11.64 32.39
CA PRO A 125 12.56 -11.69 32.87
C PRO A 125 12.29 -10.51 33.81
N GLN A 126 12.37 -9.29 33.29
CA GLN A 126 11.81 -8.11 33.91
C GLN A 126 11.00 -7.40 32.82
N ASP A 127 9.69 -7.55 32.95
CA ASP A 127 8.66 -6.85 32.18
C ASP A 127 8.35 -7.37 30.76
N PHE A 128 8.10 -8.68 30.65
CA PHE A 128 7.21 -9.26 29.61
C PHE A 128 5.73 -8.85 29.77
N ASN A 129 5.46 -7.67 30.33
CA ASN A 129 4.25 -6.95 30.05
C ASN A 129 4.62 -5.87 29.04
N CYS A 130 4.68 -6.22 27.76
CA CYS A 130 4.62 -5.23 26.69
C CYS A 130 3.14 -5.04 26.35
N PRO A 131 2.40 -4.16 27.06
CA PRO A 131 0.99 -3.91 26.79
C PRO A 131 0.77 -3.41 25.37
N TYR A 132 1.80 -2.92 24.68
CA TYR A 132 1.67 -2.39 23.32
C TYR A 132 1.31 -3.46 22.28
N SER A 133 1.99 -4.61 22.26
CA SER A 133 1.72 -5.65 21.24
C SER A 133 0.36 -6.32 21.50
N SER A 134 0.12 -6.75 22.75
CA SER A 134 -1.15 -7.38 23.12
C SER A 134 -2.32 -6.41 22.99
N HIS A 135 -2.18 -5.12 23.31
CA HIS A 135 -3.23 -4.13 23.05
C HIS A 135 -3.43 -3.86 21.57
N ILE A 136 -2.39 -3.82 20.71
CA ILE A 136 -2.57 -3.61 19.27
C ILE A 136 -3.37 -4.78 18.68
N PHE A 137 -2.98 -6.04 18.96
CA PHE A 137 -3.71 -7.21 18.46
C PHE A 137 -5.11 -7.30 19.04
N ARG A 138 -5.30 -7.01 20.33
CA ARG A 138 -6.61 -7.03 20.98
C ARG A 138 -7.51 -5.90 20.51
N SER A 139 -6.95 -4.73 20.19
CA SER A 139 -7.70 -3.62 19.59
C SER A 139 -8.09 -3.95 18.16
N ALA A 140 -7.17 -4.50 17.35
CA ALA A 140 -7.45 -4.91 15.98
C ALA A 140 -8.51 -6.03 15.91
N SER A 141 -8.47 -6.99 16.84
CA SER A 141 -9.47 -8.06 16.97
C SER A 141 -10.82 -7.60 17.55
N ALA A 142 -10.89 -6.39 18.13
CA ALA A 142 -12.11 -5.82 18.68
C ALA A 142 -12.82 -4.87 17.71
N ILE A 143 -12.25 -4.63 16.53
CA ILE A 143 -12.92 -3.91 15.46
C ILE A 143 -13.94 -4.88 14.84
N GLU A 144 -15.22 -4.72 15.18
CA GLU A 144 -16.30 -5.55 14.68
C GLU A 144 -16.38 -5.46 13.14
N THR A 145 -16.15 -6.58 12.45
CA THR A 145 -16.37 -6.65 11.01
C THR A 145 -17.86 -6.52 10.68
N PRO A 146 -18.26 -5.73 9.67
CA PRO A 146 -19.64 -5.67 9.21
C PRO A 146 -20.15 -7.00 8.67
#